data_AF-A0A367IQ27-F1
#
_entry.id   AF-A0A367IQ27-F1
#
_cell.length_a   1.000
_cell.length_b   1.000
_cell.length_c   1.000
_cell.angle_alpha   90.00
_cell.angle_beta   90.00
_cell.angle_gamma   90.00
#
_symmetry.space_group_name_H-M   'P 1'
#
loop_
_entity.id
_entity.type
_entity.pdbx_description
1 polymer ?
#
loop_
_entity_poly.entity_id
_entity_poly.type
_entity_poly.pdbx_seq_one_letter_code
_entity_poly.pdbx_strand_id
1 'polypeptide(L)'
;MSRHWGRSSHSSCSHGKRYNFNLKLDIGIQYVHLIVHVVPEDLLLFKLPDTYRPGSDKLSKGIAKHQTVIDLVTKALLNVSDNTYTTAETEWPDNTRCDILYLPRLALNGTLPPVMVEIQSVVNQDFMNRAIQYCLHVYRIYKVLPVLLIVCTEKLSPCRLMDSFTVCCDKPFMRQSSSNFWAQHCFLLSKSTIEHFANVDGNLDPLVALSMFLTYKQSCIMTLDRWDDPTIVALYSIAKAIFEHIRQGEDEKLEALQTVCQVTEAQFQKIYDRLKTEIPQSSKTLRYVEDGLKYTGHLKRTYQEAMLNNVEENAESVTPMEQPPPISSSSKNIGETPANFGNEAMKFVDDYMKKKIGRMNWNACWQEGIQQGKLTSYGSGKSLRVQYQKYKKSNKAQ
;
A
#
# COMPACT_ATOMS: atom_id res chain seq x y z
N MET A 1 -40.23 58.18 18.20
CA MET A 1 -38.90 58.82 18.36
C MET A 1 -38.03 57.84 19.11
N SER A 2 -36.89 57.31 18.68
CA SER A 2 -36.01 57.53 17.53
C SER A 2 -35.31 56.19 17.22
N ARG A 3 -35.00 55.98 15.94
CA ARG A 3 -34.11 54.91 15.43
C ARG A 3 -32.64 55.31 15.59
N HIS A 4 -31.73 54.35 15.75
CA HIS A 4 -30.37 54.25 15.17
C HIS A 4 -29.89 52.80 15.45
N TRP A 5 -29.88 51.86 14.51
CA TRP A 5 -28.86 51.52 13.49
C TRP A 5 -27.42 51.36 13.99
N GLY A 6 -26.95 50.11 13.99
CA GLY A 6 -25.55 49.69 14.06
C GLY A 6 -25.43 48.24 13.55
N ARG A 7 -24.61 48.02 12.52
CA ARG A 7 -24.49 46.82 11.67
C ARG A 7 -23.36 45.87 12.14
N SER A 8 -23.37 44.65 11.55
CA SER A 8 -22.27 43.66 11.40
C SER A 8 -22.19 42.59 12.51
N SER A 9 -21.98 41.29 12.27
CA SER A 9 -21.52 40.52 11.09
C SER A 9 -21.90 39.04 11.27
N HIS A 10 -22.08 38.32 10.16
CA HIS A 10 -22.20 36.86 10.11
C HIS A 10 -20.91 36.15 10.55
N SER A 11 -21.05 35.12 11.39
CA SER A 11 -20.15 33.97 11.42
C SER A 11 -20.97 32.70 11.67
N SER A 12 -21.18 31.92 10.61
CA SER A 12 -21.81 30.60 10.65
C SER A 12 -20.82 29.56 11.17
N CYS A 13 -21.03 29.09 12.40
CA CYS A 13 -20.32 27.94 12.97
C CYS A 13 -21.31 26.76 13.02
N SER A 14 -21.19 25.83 12.07
CA SER A 14 -22.00 24.62 12.02
C SER A 14 -21.68 23.71 13.21
N HIS A 15 -22.61 23.65 14.15
CA HIS A 15 -22.58 22.78 15.32
C HIS A 15 -22.77 21.32 14.92
N GLY A 16 -21.86 20.45 15.38
CA GLY A 16 -22.08 19.00 15.41
C GLY A 16 -23.30 18.66 16.27
N LYS A 17 -24.23 17.90 15.72
CA LYS A 17 -25.46 17.48 16.41
C LYS A 17 -25.11 16.42 17.47
N ARG A 18 -25.39 16.72 18.75
CA ARG A 18 -25.44 15.75 19.84
C ARG A 18 -26.83 15.11 19.86
N TYR A 19 -26.89 13.78 19.84
CA TYR A 19 -28.14 13.05 20.09
C TYR A 19 -28.12 12.49 21.51
N ASN A 20 -29.14 12.84 22.31
CA ASN A 20 -29.36 12.27 23.64
C ASN A 20 -30.48 11.23 23.53
N PHE A 21 -30.18 9.98 23.88
CA PHE A 21 -31.20 8.96 24.08
C PHE A 21 -31.55 8.86 25.57
N ASN A 22 -32.82 9.07 25.92
CA ASN A 22 -33.34 8.87 27.27
C ASN A 22 -33.97 7.48 27.38
N LEU A 23 -33.32 6.56 28.08
CA LEU A 23 -33.95 5.34 28.58
C LEU A 23 -34.28 5.56 30.06
N LYS A 24 -35.58 5.56 30.37
CA LYS A 24 -36.10 5.81 31.72
C LYS A 24 -36.15 4.48 32.47
N LEU A 25 -35.20 4.26 33.38
CA LEU A 25 -35.25 3.24 34.42
C LEU A 25 -35.09 3.95 35.76
N ASP A 26 -36.16 3.92 36.57
CA ASP A 26 -36.28 4.62 37.85
C ASP A 26 -35.41 3.97 38.94
N ILE A 27 -34.08 4.18 38.95
CA ILE A 27 -33.26 4.19 40.18
C ILE A 27 -31.98 5.02 39.90
N GLY A 28 -31.80 6.15 40.60
CA GLY A 28 -30.51 6.85 40.82
C GLY A 28 -29.72 7.27 39.56
N ILE A 29 -29.90 8.52 39.11
CA ILE A 29 -29.14 9.08 37.98
C ILE A 29 -27.67 9.28 38.38
N GLN A 30 -26.83 8.30 38.06
CA GLN A 30 -25.40 8.49 37.90
C GLN A 30 -25.17 8.70 36.39
N TYR A 31 -24.82 9.93 36.00
CA TYR A 31 -24.50 10.26 34.61
C TYR A 31 -23.22 9.53 34.19
N VAL A 32 -23.36 8.31 33.67
CA VAL A 32 -22.30 7.66 32.92
C VAL A 32 -22.32 8.28 31.53
N HIS A 33 -21.38 9.19 31.26
CA HIS A 33 -21.13 9.68 29.92
C HIS A 33 -20.64 8.49 29.07
N LEU A 34 -21.57 7.79 28.41
CA LEU A 34 -21.22 6.87 27.34
C LEU A 34 -20.72 7.73 26.17
N ILE A 35 -19.41 7.83 26.00
CA ILE A 35 -18.82 8.37 24.78
C ILE A 35 -19.02 7.29 23.71
N VAL A 36 -20.10 7.42 22.93
CA VAL A 36 -20.25 6.64 21.71
C VAL A 36 -19.24 7.20 20.72
N HIS A 37 -18.13 6.48 20.51
CA HIS A 37 -17.20 6.78 19.43
C HIS A 37 -17.90 6.48 18.11
N VAL A 38 -18.37 7.53 17.44
CA VAL A 38 -19.01 7.39 16.12
C VAL A 38 -17.91 7.25 15.09
N VAL A 39 -17.88 6.11 14.41
CA VAL A 39 -17.00 5.89 13.25
C VAL A 39 -17.47 6.81 12.12
N PRO A 40 -16.57 7.61 11.49
CA PRO A 40 -16.96 8.47 10.38
C PRO A 40 -17.57 7.65 9.23
N GLU A 41 -18.73 8.07 8.70
CA GLU A 41 -19.44 7.34 7.64
C GLU A 41 -18.60 7.20 6.36
N ASP A 42 -17.82 8.24 6.04
CA ASP A 42 -16.90 8.27 4.91
C ASP A 42 -15.70 7.32 5.10
N LEU A 43 -15.43 6.86 6.31
CA LEU A 43 -14.42 5.85 6.61
C LEU A 43 -14.98 4.43 6.46
N LEU A 44 -16.26 4.23 6.80
CA LEU A 44 -16.95 2.94 6.64
C LEU A 44 -16.99 2.50 5.17
N LEU A 45 -17.24 3.44 4.27
CA LEU A 45 -17.31 3.18 2.83
C LEU A 45 -15.94 3.21 2.14
N PHE A 46 -14.90 3.70 2.82
CA PHE A 46 -13.59 3.83 2.22
C PHE A 46 -12.87 2.47 2.12
N LYS A 47 -12.24 2.24 0.97
CA LYS A 47 -11.45 1.04 0.69
C LYS A 47 -10.09 1.42 0.15
N LEU A 48 -9.05 0.97 0.84
CA LEU A 48 -7.67 1.09 0.37
C LEU A 48 -7.46 0.21 -0.87
N PRO A 49 -6.79 0.72 -1.92
CA PRO A 49 -6.40 -0.11 -3.06
C PRO A 49 -5.47 -1.25 -2.65
N ASP A 50 -5.43 -2.30 -3.46
CA ASP A 50 -4.63 -3.50 -3.17
C ASP A 50 -3.13 -3.21 -3.00
N THR A 51 -2.62 -2.23 -3.74
CA THR A 51 -1.24 -1.74 -3.67
C THR A 51 -0.91 -1.00 -2.37
N TYR A 52 -1.94 -0.54 -1.64
CA TYR A 52 -1.85 0.22 -0.40
C TYR A 52 -2.64 -0.46 0.73
N ARG A 53 -2.75 -1.79 0.73
CA ARG A 53 -3.35 -2.50 1.87
C ARG A 53 -2.52 -2.30 3.14
N PRO A 54 -3.16 -2.31 4.33
CA PRO A 54 -2.43 -2.40 5.59
C PRO A 54 -1.43 -3.57 5.57
N GLY A 55 -0.24 -3.35 6.13
CA GLY A 55 0.86 -4.32 6.06
C GLY A 55 1.70 -4.27 4.78
N SER A 56 1.31 -3.48 3.77
CA SER A 56 2.19 -3.17 2.64
C SER A 56 3.33 -2.23 3.06
N ASP A 57 4.50 -2.35 2.44
CA ASP A 57 5.71 -1.62 2.82
C ASP A 57 5.51 -0.10 2.87
N LYS A 58 5.00 0.49 1.78
CA LYS A 58 4.82 1.94 1.65
C LYS A 58 3.83 2.50 2.67
N LEU A 59 2.62 1.93 2.74
CA LEU A 59 1.58 2.45 3.62
C LEU A 59 1.97 2.26 5.09
N SER A 60 2.48 1.08 5.45
CA SER A 60 2.84 0.77 6.85
C SER A 60 3.92 1.70 7.37
N LYS A 61 4.94 2.02 6.54
CA LYS A 61 5.97 3.01 6.87
C LYS A 61 5.40 4.42 7.00
N GLY A 62 4.49 4.81 6.12
CA GLY A 62 3.80 6.11 6.22
C GLY A 62 3.04 6.25 7.53
N ILE A 63 2.25 5.23 7.89
CA ILE A 63 1.46 5.20 9.12
C ILE A 63 2.36 5.21 10.36
N ALA A 64 3.41 4.39 10.39
CA ALA A 64 4.36 4.35 11.50
C ALA A 64 5.06 5.71 11.73
N LYS A 65 5.22 6.53 10.69
CA LYS A 65 5.80 7.87 10.81
C LYS A 65 4.81 8.94 11.29
N HIS A 66 3.51 8.62 11.39
CA HIS A 66 2.50 9.57 11.87
C HIS A 66 2.61 9.77 13.39
N GLN A 67 2.58 11.00 13.89
CA GLN A 67 2.85 11.31 15.31
C GLN A 67 1.94 10.52 16.28
N THR A 68 0.65 10.38 15.96
CA THR A 68 -0.28 9.55 16.76
C THR A 68 0.19 8.11 16.93
N VAL A 69 0.80 7.52 15.89
CA VAL A 69 1.31 6.15 15.93
C VAL A 69 2.64 6.07 16.66
N ILE A 70 3.50 7.09 16.53
CA ILE A 70 4.73 7.22 17.33
C ILE A 70 4.37 7.25 18.82
N ASP A 71 3.42 8.11 19.20
CA ASP A 71 2.98 8.27 20.57
C ASP A 71 2.35 6.97 21.09
N LEU A 72 1.50 6.34 20.29
CA LEU A 72 0.91 5.04 20.60
C LEU A 72 1.98 3.99 20.91
N VAL A 73 2.95 3.80 20.01
CA VAL A 73 3.98 2.77 20.17
C VAL A 73 4.88 3.07 21.36
N THR A 74 5.35 4.31 21.48
CA THR A 74 6.31 4.68 22.53
C THR A 74 5.67 4.68 23.91
N LYS A 75 4.43 5.13 24.05
CA LYS A 75 3.63 5.00 25.27
C LYS A 75 3.39 3.55 25.64
N ALA A 76 3.03 2.71 24.66
CA ALA A 76 2.80 1.29 24.94
C ALA A 76 4.09 0.56 25.32
N LEU A 77 5.25 0.89 24.76
CA LEU A 77 6.51 0.21 25.07
C LEU A 77 7.20 0.75 26.32
N LEU A 78 7.19 2.07 26.52
CA LEU A 78 8.03 2.78 27.51
C LEU A 78 7.24 3.58 28.54
N ASN A 79 5.90 3.63 28.44
CA ASN A 79 5.03 4.41 29.31
C ASN A 79 5.40 5.91 29.37
N VAL A 80 5.73 6.49 28.22
CA VAL A 80 6.05 7.91 28.08
C VAL A 80 4.84 8.72 27.62
N SER A 81 4.89 10.05 27.83
CA SER A 81 3.88 10.97 27.35
C SER A 81 3.88 11.14 25.83
N ASP A 82 2.75 11.57 25.30
CA ASP A 82 2.58 11.92 23.88
C ASP A 82 3.57 13.04 23.49
N ASN A 83 4.01 13.05 22.23
CA ASN A 83 5.01 13.94 21.66
C ASN A 83 6.43 13.85 22.25
N THR A 84 6.73 12.86 23.09
CA THR A 84 8.09 12.63 23.62
C THR A 84 9.08 12.21 22.53
N TYR A 85 8.61 11.52 21.49
CA TYR A 85 9.43 10.98 20.40
C TYR A 85 9.09 11.62 19.05
N THR A 86 10.06 11.56 18.13
CA THR A 86 9.92 11.94 16.72
C THR A 86 10.67 10.94 15.84
N THR A 87 10.35 10.89 14.54
CA THR A 87 11.11 10.10 13.57
C THR A 87 12.50 10.66 13.32
N ALA A 88 13.45 9.78 13.01
CA ALA A 88 14.81 10.12 12.60
C ALA A 88 15.20 9.44 11.27
N GLU A 89 16.37 9.81 10.75
CA GLU A 89 16.99 9.16 9.61
C GLU A 89 17.26 7.68 9.90
N THR A 90 17.01 6.83 8.90
CA THR A 90 17.10 5.37 9.05
C THR A 90 18.22 4.74 8.21
N GLU A 91 18.89 5.53 7.37
CA GLU A 91 19.95 5.07 6.47
C GLU A 91 21.34 5.26 7.09
N TRP A 92 22.19 4.25 6.91
CA TRP A 92 23.53 4.18 7.46
C TRP A 92 24.59 4.28 6.35
N PRO A 93 25.87 4.60 6.68
CA PRO A 93 26.93 4.75 5.68
C PRO A 93 27.24 3.51 4.84
N ASP A 94 26.81 2.32 5.27
CA ASP A 94 26.93 1.06 4.53
C ASP A 94 25.75 0.83 3.56
N ASN A 95 24.93 1.85 3.32
CA ASN A 95 23.69 1.83 2.53
C ASN A 95 22.63 0.84 3.06
N THR A 96 22.79 0.37 4.30
CA THR A 96 21.72 -0.37 4.97
C THR A 96 20.78 0.61 5.66
N ARG A 97 19.52 0.19 5.84
CA ARG A 97 18.52 1.02 6.51
C ARG A 97 17.52 0.19 7.28
N CYS A 98 17.13 0.68 8.45
CA CYS A 98 15.94 0.16 9.13
C CYS A 98 14.67 0.78 8.55
N ASP A 99 13.52 0.19 8.86
CA ASP A 99 12.25 0.71 8.37
C ASP A 99 11.89 2.04 9.05
N ILE A 100 11.89 2.07 10.39
CA ILE A 100 11.56 3.23 11.21
C ILE A 100 12.46 3.33 12.44
N LEU A 101 12.90 4.55 12.75
CA LEU A 101 13.60 4.90 13.99
C LEU A 101 12.92 6.09 14.66
N TYR A 102 12.55 5.92 15.93
CA TYR A 102 12.09 6.99 16.80
C TYR A 102 13.18 7.39 17.78
N LEU A 103 13.39 8.70 17.91
CA LEU A 103 14.30 9.27 18.89
C LEU A 103 13.54 10.14 19.89
N PRO A 104 13.98 10.16 21.16
CA PRO A 104 13.52 11.17 22.10
C PRO A 104 13.80 12.56 21.52
N ARG A 105 12.92 13.52 21.78
CA ARG A 105 13.22 14.92 21.46
C ARG A 105 14.41 15.39 22.31
N LEU A 106 15.20 16.32 21.75
CA LEU A 106 16.50 16.76 22.28
C LEU A 106 16.58 16.98 23.81
N ALA A 107 15.52 17.49 24.43
CA ALA A 107 15.47 17.73 25.88
C ALA A 107 15.57 16.46 26.74
N LEU A 108 15.35 15.28 26.15
CA LEU A 108 15.31 13.97 26.82
C LEU A 108 16.38 13.01 26.27
N ASN A 109 17.31 13.51 25.48
CA ASN A 109 18.40 12.71 24.93
C ASN A 109 19.31 12.21 26.06
N GLY A 110 19.47 10.89 26.15
CA GLY A 110 20.32 10.23 27.15
C GLY A 110 19.56 9.64 28.35
N THR A 111 18.29 10.02 28.58
CA THR A 111 17.44 9.40 29.61
C THR A 111 16.55 8.29 29.05
N LEU A 112 16.17 8.40 27.78
CA LEU A 112 15.26 7.48 27.11
C LEU A 112 15.95 6.76 25.94
N PRO A 113 15.66 5.46 25.71
CA PRO A 113 16.25 4.73 24.60
C PRO A 113 15.64 5.13 23.26
N PRO A 114 16.40 5.06 22.16
CA PRO A 114 15.84 5.01 20.82
C PRO A 114 14.87 3.83 20.66
N VAL A 115 13.82 3.97 19.85
CA VAL A 115 12.89 2.88 19.53
C VAL A 115 12.93 2.60 18.03
N MET A 116 13.30 1.38 17.65
CA MET A 116 13.35 0.94 16.27
C MET A 116 12.14 0.06 15.97
N VAL A 117 11.44 0.31 14.86
CA VAL A 117 10.28 -0.47 14.44
C VAL A 117 10.55 -1.08 13.06
N GLU A 118 10.41 -2.39 12.96
CA GLU A 118 10.60 -3.19 11.74
C GLU A 118 9.27 -3.85 11.35
N ILE A 119 8.81 -3.64 10.12
CA ILE A 119 7.54 -4.20 9.63
C ILE A 119 7.87 -5.15 8.49
N GLN A 120 7.86 -6.45 8.78
CA GLN A 120 8.39 -7.46 7.86
C GLN A 120 7.33 -8.49 7.51
N SER A 121 7.25 -8.87 6.22
CA SER A 121 6.39 -9.98 5.80
C SER A 121 6.88 -11.31 6.34
N VAL A 122 8.19 -11.58 6.16
CA VAL A 122 8.83 -12.80 6.62
C VAL A 122 9.95 -12.47 7.59
N VAL A 123 9.84 -12.97 8.81
CA VAL A 123 10.88 -12.89 9.84
C VAL A 123 11.69 -14.19 9.81
N ASN A 124 12.95 -14.09 9.39
CA ASN A 124 13.88 -15.22 9.31
C ASN A 124 15.22 -14.88 9.98
N GLN A 125 16.13 -15.86 10.03
CA GLN A 125 17.45 -15.67 10.65
C GLN A 125 18.26 -14.53 10.00
N ASP A 126 18.21 -14.40 8.67
CA ASP A 126 18.90 -13.33 7.95
C ASP A 126 18.35 -11.95 8.32
N PHE A 127 17.03 -11.82 8.42
CA PHE A 127 16.40 -10.60 8.92
C PHE A 127 16.80 -10.31 10.37
N MET A 128 16.79 -11.31 11.26
CA MET A 128 17.21 -11.10 12.66
C MET A 128 18.66 -10.61 12.74
N ASN A 129 19.57 -11.19 11.95
CA ASN A 129 20.96 -10.74 11.88
C ASN A 129 21.06 -9.29 11.38
N ARG A 130 20.28 -8.89 10.37
CA ARG A 130 20.22 -7.49 9.92
C ARG A 130 19.65 -6.56 11.00
N ALA A 131 18.58 -6.95 11.69
CA ALA A 131 17.98 -6.16 12.75
C ALA A 131 18.97 -5.94 13.92
N ILE A 132 19.77 -6.95 14.27
CA ILE A 132 20.85 -6.82 15.24
C ILE A 132 21.88 -5.78 14.76
N GLN A 133 22.31 -5.86 13.50
CA GLN A 133 23.23 -4.87 12.93
C GLN A 133 22.67 -3.45 12.99
N TYR A 134 21.39 -3.26 12.68
CA TYR A 134 20.74 -1.95 12.77
C TYR A 134 20.74 -1.42 14.20
N CYS A 135 20.46 -2.26 15.19
CA CYS A 135 20.52 -1.85 16.60
C CYS A 135 21.94 -1.41 17.01
N LEU A 136 22.97 -2.10 16.52
CA LEU A 136 24.36 -1.72 16.76
C LEU A 136 24.74 -0.40 16.08
N HIS A 137 24.20 -0.11 14.88
CA HIS A 137 24.37 1.20 14.24
C HIS A 137 23.73 2.32 15.07
N VAL A 138 22.51 2.11 15.56
CA VAL A 138 21.84 3.04 16.49
C VAL A 138 22.70 3.27 17.73
N TYR A 139 23.21 2.21 18.37
CA TYR A 139 24.10 2.33 19.53
C TYR A 139 25.39 3.10 19.21
N ARG A 140 26.00 2.88 18.05
CA ARG A 140 27.24 3.58 17.66
C ARG A 140 27.04 5.09 17.58
N ILE A 141 25.88 5.53 17.13
CA ILE A 141 25.53 6.95 16.97
C ILE A 141 25.10 7.55 18.31
N TYR A 142 24.13 6.94 18.98
CA TYR A 142 23.46 7.54 20.15
C TYR A 142 24.02 7.09 21.50
N LYS A 143 24.91 6.09 21.52
CA LYS A 143 25.51 5.50 22.74
C LYS A 143 24.51 4.91 23.72
N VAL A 144 23.29 4.62 23.26
CA VAL A 144 22.21 3.98 24.02
C VAL A 144 21.66 2.83 23.19
N LEU A 145 21.53 1.65 23.79
CA LEU A 145 20.93 0.50 23.12
C LEU A 145 19.44 0.77 22.85
N PRO A 146 18.92 0.46 21.65
CA PRO A 146 17.52 0.72 21.33
C PRO A 146 16.58 -0.33 21.93
N VAL A 147 15.29 -0.01 21.95
CA VAL A 147 14.21 -1.00 22.00
C VAL A 147 13.80 -1.33 20.57
N LEU A 148 13.81 -2.61 20.20
CA LEU A 148 13.38 -3.10 18.89
C LEU A 148 11.97 -3.68 18.98
N LEU A 149 11.07 -3.22 18.11
CA LEU A 149 9.75 -3.81 17.89
C LEU A 149 9.66 -4.36 16.46
N ILE A 150 9.40 -5.64 16.33
CA ILE A 150 9.20 -6.34 15.06
C ILE A 150 7.71 -6.64 14.90
N VAL A 151 7.10 -6.19 13.81
CA VAL A 151 5.74 -6.59 13.42
C VAL A 151 5.84 -7.52 12.21
N CYS A 152 5.59 -8.81 12.44
CA CYS A 152 5.60 -9.84 11.42
C CYS A 152 4.23 -9.94 10.74
N THR A 153 4.12 -9.46 9.50
CA THR A 153 2.83 -9.36 8.78
C THR A 153 2.40 -10.64 8.07
N GLU A 154 3.28 -11.63 7.87
CA GLU A 154 2.90 -12.95 7.34
C GLU A 154 3.37 -14.12 8.18
N LYS A 155 4.69 -14.40 8.23
CA LYS A 155 5.18 -15.61 8.89
C LYS A 155 6.62 -15.53 9.39
N LEU A 156 6.90 -16.34 10.41
CA LEU A 156 8.26 -16.66 10.83
C LEU A 156 8.78 -17.85 10.02
N SER A 157 10.03 -17.78 9.56
CA SER A 157 10.66 -18.83 8.76
C SER A 157 12.11 -19.09 9.21
N PRO A 158 12.45 -20.31 9.68
CA PRO A 158 11.54 -21.44 9.92
C PRO A 158 10.60 -21.16 11.09
N CYS A 159 9.48 -21.89 11.20
CA CYS A 159 8.51 -21.71 12.28
C CYS A 159 9.14 -21.85 13.69
N ARG A 160 10.13 -22.74 13.85
CA ARG A 160 10.94 -22.92 15.07
C ARG A 160 11.69 -21.67 15.53
N LEU A 161 11.81 -20.64 14.69
CA LEU A 161 12.36 -19.36 15.11
C LEU A 161 11.56 -18.78 16.28
N MET A 162 10.25 -19.07 16.34
CA MET A 162 9.38 -18.68 17.44
C MET A 162 9.86 -19.21 18.81
N ASP A 163 10.55 -20.35 18.84
CA ASP A 163 11.05 -20.97 20.08
C ASP A 163 12.14 -20.12 20.75
N SER A 164 12.74 -19.20 20.00
CA SER A 164 13.70 -18.21 20.53
C SER A 164 13.05 -16.98 21.18
N PHE A 165 11.71 -16.95 21.23
CA PHE A 165 10.94 -15.89 21.87
C PHE A 165 10.09 -16.44 23.01
N THR A 166 10.03 -15.69 24.10
CA THR A 166 9.21 -15.98 25.28
C THR A 166 8.05 -14.99 25.39
N VAL A 167 7.01 -15.35 26.13
CA VAL A 167 5.87 -14.46 26.39
C VAL A 167 6.28 -13.35 27.36
N CYS A 168 5.88 -12.11 27.09
CA CYS A 168 6.06 -11.02 28.05
C CYS A 168 5.01 -11.12 29.16
N CYS A 169 5.43 -11.11 30.43
CA CYS A 169 4.52 -11.26 31.57
C CYS A 169 3.43 -10.17 31.61
N ASP A 170 3.82 -8.90 31.41
CA ASP A 170 2.90 -7.76 31.51
C ASP A 170 2.05 -7.56 30.25
N LYS A 171 2.49 -8.12 29.12
CA LYS A 171 1.88 -7.95 27.80
C LYS A 171 1.86 -9.29 27.06
N PRO A 172 0.93 -10.20 27.39
CA PRO A 172 0.96 -11.59 26.91
C PRO A 172 0.73 -11.76 25.40
N PHE A 173 0.25 -10.73 24.72
CA PHE A 173 0.15 -10.66 23.25
C PHE A 173 1.48 -10.39 22.55
N MET A 174 2.52 -10.01 23.30
CA MET A 174 3.85 -9.71 22.82
C MET A 174 4.82 -10.84 23.15
N ARG A 175 5.83 -10.98 22.31
CA ARG A 175 6.90 -11.98 22.46
C ARG A 175 8.23 -11.26 22.58
N GLN A 176 9.13 -11.74 23.41
CA GLN A 176 10.44 -11.15 23.64
C GLN A 176 11.55 -12.15 23.38
N SER A 177 12.61 -11.73 22.69
CA SER A 177 13.83 -12.53 22.54
C SER A 177 14.98 -11.97 23.38
N SER A 178 15.97 -12.81 23.66
CA SER A 178 17.20 -12.38 24.31
C SER A 178 17.92 -11.36 23.43
N SER A 179 18.28 -10.21 24.03
CA SER A 179 18.81 -9.05 23.30
C SER A 179 20.11 -8.49 23.88
N ASN A 180 20.75 -9.28 24.75
CA ASN A 180 21.95 -8.88 25.46
C ASN A 180 23.00 -8.31 24.51
N PHE A 181 23.53 -7.14 24.88
CA PHE A 181 24.59 -6.40 24.19
C PHE A 181 24.21 -5.71 22.87
N TRP A 182 23.00 -5.89 22.34
CA TRP A 182 22.62 -5.26 21.06
C TRP A 182 21.28 -4.52 21.10
N ALA A 183 20.38 -4.79 22.05
CA ALA A 183 19.19 -3.98 22.31
C ALA A 183 18.84 -4.02 23.81
N GLN A 184 18.02 -3.09 24.30
CA GLN A 184 17.43 -3.18 25.64
C GLN A 184 16.35 -4.26 25.66
N HIS A 185 15.50 -4.26 24.63
CA HIS A 185 14.46 -5.25 24.42
C HIS A 185 14.30 -5.53 22.94
N CYS A 186 13.98 -6.77 22.58
CA CYS A 186 13.58 -7.18 21.24
C CYS A 186 12.20 -7.82 21.33
N PHE A 187 11.19 -7.12 20.83
CA PHE A 187 9.81 -7.54 20.85
C PHE A 187 9.34 -7.99 19.47
N LEU A 188 8.44 -8.95 19.46
CA LEU A 188 7.78 -9.48 18.27
C LEU A 188 6.27 -9.47 18.48
N LEU A 189 5.57 -8.92 17.50
CA LEU A 189 4.13 -9.03 17.29
C LEU A 189 3.88 -9.73 15.96
N SER A 190 2.90 -10.62 15.92
CA SER A 190 2.41 -11.24 14.69
C SER A 190 0.92 -11.53 14.82
N LYS A 191 0.29 -11.94 13.71
CA LYS A 191 -1.11 -12.38 13.75
C LYS A 191 -1.34 -13.46 14.82
N SER A 192 -0.45 -14.45 14.91
CA SER A 192 -0.59 -15.56 15.86
C SER A 192 -0.35 -15.17 17.32
N THR A 193 0.40 -14.09 17.59
CA THR A 193 0.61 -13.65 18.99
C THR A 193 -0.57 -12.86 19.53
N ILE A 194 -1.33 -12.19 18.66
CA ILE A 194 -2.45 -11.32 19.05
C ILE A 194 -3.83 -11.98 18.93
N GLU A 195 -3.94 -13.15 18.30
CA GLU A 195 -5.23 -13.78 17.94
C GLU A 195 -6.19 -13.92 19.12
N HIS A 196 -5.69 -14.38 20.27
CA HIS A 196 -6.50 -14.51 21.50
C HIS A 196 -6.87 -13.18 22.16
N PHE A 197 -6.22 -12.08 21.76
CA PHE A 197 -6.42 -10.75 22.32
C PHE A 197 -7.23 -9.84 21.40
N ALA A 198 -7.37 -10.20 20.12
CA ALA A 198 -8.11 -9.44 19.12
C ALA A 198 -9.64 -9.44 19.38
N ASN A 199 -10.16 -10.45 20.08
CA ASN A 199 -11.60 -10.64 20.30
C ASN A 199 -12.03 -10.45 21.77
N VAL A 200 -11.22 -9.78 22.59
CA VAL A 200 -11.54 -9.51 23.99
C VAL A 200 -12.55 -8.35 24.09
N ASP A 201 -13.50 -8.46 25.02
CA ASP A 201 -14.48 -7.41 25.30
C ASP A 201 -13.81 -6.11 25.77
N GLY A 202 -14.33 -4.97 25.31
CA GLY A 202 -13.77 -3.64 25.60
C GLY A 202 -12.66 -3.24 24.62
N ASN A 203 -12.04 -2.08 24.85
CA ASN A 203 -11.04 -1.53 23.92
C ASN A 203 -9.80 -2.42 23.81
N LEU A 204 -9.28 -2.55 22.60
CA LEU A 204 -8.04 -3.27 22.35
C LEU A 204 -6.85 -2.54 22.99
N ASP A 205 -5.83 -3.31 23.39
CA ASP A 205 -4.51 -2.72 23.63
C ASP A 205 -4.03 -2.06 22.31
N PRO A 206 -3.47 -0.84 22.35
CA PRO A 206 -3.10 -0.14 21.14
C PRO A 206 -2.09 -0.90 20.25
N LEU A 207 -1.19 -1.71 20.83
CA LEU A 207 -0.28 -2.55 20.05
C LEU A 207 -0.98 -3.77 19.44
N VAL A 208 -2.02 -4.29 20.10
CA VAL A 208 -2.88 -5.33 19.52
C VAL A 208 -3.64 -4.76 18.33
N ALA A 209 -4.25 -3.58 18.46
CA ALA A 209 -4.94 -2.90 17.36
C ALA A 209 -4.00 -2.58 16.19
N LEU A 210 -2.81 -2.04 16.46
CA LEU A 210 -1.79 -1.77 15.43
C LEU A 210 -1.35 -3.07 14.72
N SER A 211 -1.08 -4.13 15.47
CA SER A 211 -0.71 -5.43 14.89
C SER A 211 -1.87 -6.04 14.10
N MET A 212 -3.11 -5.93 14.58
CA MET A 212 -4.30 -6.38 13.85
C MET A 212 -4.44 -5.66 12.51
N PHE A 213 -4.36 -4.33 12.53
CA PHE A 213 -4.36 -3.50 11.32
C PHE A 213 -3.28 -3.97 10.31
N LEU A 214 -2.03 -4.12 10.75
CA LEU A 214 -0.91 -4.47 9.86
C LEU A 214 -0.93 -5.93 9.38
N THR A 215 -1.45 -6.87 10.17
CA THR A 215 -1.35 -8.32 9.90
C THR A 215 -2.61 -8.90 9.26
N TYR A 216 -3.78 -8.30 9.44
CA TYR A 216 -5.03 -8.76 8.83
C TYR A 216 -5.18 -8.25 7.40
N LYS A 217 -4.44 -7.20 7.03
CA LYS A 217 -4.33 -6.66 5.66
C LYS A 217 -5.68 -6.33 4.99
N GLN A 218 -6.65 -5.94 5.82
CA GLN A 218 -8.00 -5.61 5.38
C GLN A 218 -8.04 -4.23 4.73
N SER A 219 -8.63 -4.14 3.54
CA SER A 219 -8.69 -2.87 2.78
C SER A 219 -9.73 -1.90 3.31
N CYS A 220 -10.75 -2.39 4.02
CA CYS A 220 -11.85 -1.61 4.55
C CYS A 220 -12.00 -1.91 6.04
N ILE A 221 -12.32 -0.89 6.84
CA ILE A 221 -12.50 -1.05 8.28
C ILE A 221 -13.66 -1.99 8.61
N MET A 222 -14.73 -1.98 7.80
CA MET A 222 -15.92 -2.81 8.02
C MET A 222 -15.68 -4.32 7.90
N THR A 223 -14.55 -4.75 7.33
CA THR A 223 -14.21 -6.18 7.24
C THR A 223 -13.49 -6.70 8.48
N LEU A 224 -13.22 -5.83 9.47
CA LEU A 224 -12.73 -6.22 10.77
C LEU A 224 -13.88 -6.35 11.75
N ASP A 225 -13.86 -7.41 12.57
CA ASP A 225 -14.83 -7.58 13.66
C ASP A 225 -14.76 -6.44 14.70
N ARG A 226 -13.62 -5.76 14.75
CA ARG A 226 -13.28 -4.66 15.68
C ARG A 226 -13.27 -3.29 14.99
N TRP A 227 -14.14 -3.11 14.01
CA TRP A 227 -14.23 -1.88 13.21
C TRP A 227 -14.59 -0.63 14.03
N ASP A 228 -15.17 -0.81 15.22
CA ASP A 228 -15.58 0.23 16.17
C ASP A 228 -14.51 0.56 17.22
N ASP A 229 -13.41 -0.20 17.28
CA ASP A 229 -12.32 0.08 18.22
C ASP A 229 -11.68 1.45 17.90
N PRO A 230 -11.55 2.35 18.89
CA PRO A 230 -11.05 3.71 18.64
C PRO A 230 -9.65 3.76 18.02
N THR A 231 -8.78 2.79 18.34
CA THR A 231 -7.43 2.72 17.78
C THR A 231 -7.48 2.24 16.33
N ILE A 232 -8.30 1.24 16.02
CA ILE A 232 -8.53 0.78 14.63
C ILE A 232 -9.10 1.92 13.78
N VAL A 233 -10.10 2.64 14.27
CA VAL A 233 -10.70 3.81 13.59
C VAL A 233 -9.64 4.88 13.31
N ALA A 234 -8.78 5.18 14.28
CA ALA A 234 -7.70 6.15 14.11
C ALA A 234 -6.68 5.69 13.05
N LEU A 235 -6.29 4.41 13.06
CA LEU A 235 -5.34 3.85 12.10
C LEU A 235 -5.87 3.89 10.66
N TYR A 236 -7.14 3.53 10.43
CA TYR A 236 -7.76 3.64 9.11
C TYR A 236 -7.94 5.09 8.66
N SER A 237 -8.24 6.00 9.60
CA SER A 237 -8.35 7.43 9.31
C SER A 237 -7.01 8.01 8.85
N ILE A 238 -5.91 7.65 9.53
CA ILE A 238 -4.54 8.02 9.13
C ILE A 238 -4.19 7.39 7.78
N ALA A 239 -4.53 6.11 7.58
CA ALA A 239 -4.27 5.42 6.31
C ALA A 239 -4.97 6.10 5.13
N LYS A 240 -6.23 6.49 5.30
CA LYS A 240 -7.02 7.25 4.32
C LYS A 240 -6.35 8.57 3.98
N ALA A 241 -6.01 9.38 4.99
CA ALA A 241 -5.37 10.68 4.78
C ALA A 241 -4.01 10.56 4.06
N ILE A 242 -3.19 9.58 4.44
CA ILE A 242 -1.91 9.31 3.77
C ILE A 242 -2.12 8.92 2.32
N PHE A 243 -3.08 8.03 2.05
CA PHE A 243 -3.38 7.58 0.70
C PHE A 243 -3.90 8.73 -0.18
N GLU A 244 -4.80 9.57 0.33
CA GLU A 244 -5.31 10.74 -0.38
C GLU A 244 -4.18 11.72 -0.75
N HIS A 245 -3.22 11.94 0.16
CA HIS A 245 -2.04 12.75 -0.13
C HIS A 245 -1.14 12.11 -1.21
N ILE A 246 -0.94 10.79 -1.18
CA ILE A 246 -0.18 10.08 -2.22
C ILE A 246 -0.87 10.26 -3.58
N ARG A 247 -2.19 10.07 -3.63
CA ARG A 247 -2.99 10.21 -4.84
C ARG A 247 -2.89 11.63 -5.41
N GLN A 248 -3.02 12.65 -4.56
CA GLN A 248 -2.87 14.04 -4.98
C GLN A 248 -1.49 14.30 -5.61
N GLY A 249 -0.41 13.77 -5.01
CA GLY A 249 0.93 13.91 -5.59
C GLY A 249 1.15 13.14 -6.89
N GLU A 250 0.40 12.07 -7.14
CA GLU A 250 0.38 11.37 -8.44
C GLU A 250 -0.36 12.17 -9.51
N ASP A 251 -1.49 12.77 -9.14
CA ASP A 251 -2.26 13.66 -10.01
C ASP A 251 -1.42 14.90 -10.41
N GLU A 252 -0.74 15.57 -9.48
CA GLU A 252 0.14 16.71 -9.78
C GLU A 252 1.28 16.37 -10.76
N LYS A 253 1.87 15.17 -10.63
CA LYS A 253 2.91 14.71 -11.57
C LYS A 253 2.33 14.46 -12.95
N LEU A 254 1.12 13.93 -13.03
CA LEU A 254 0.45 13.64 -14.28
C LEU A 254 0.05 14.93 -15.01
N GLU A 255 -0.39 15.96 -14.27
CA GLU A 255 -0.58 17.33 -14.76
C GLU A 255 0.71 17.95 -15.31
N ALA A 256 1.83 17.79 -14.59
CA ALA A 256 3.13 18.27 -15.06
C ALA A 256 3.56 17.58 -16.37
N LEU A 257 3.36 16.26 -16.48
CA LEU A 257 3.63 15.51 -17.71
C LEU A 257 2.73 15.95 -18.88
N GLN A 258 1.44 16.20 -18.62
CA GLN A 258 0.52 16.73 -19.63
C GLN A 258 0.97 18.11 -20.13
N THR A 259 1.42 18.97 -19.21
CA THR A 259 1.97 20.30 -19.54
C THR A 259 3.22 20.19 -20.40
N VAL A 260 4.16 19.30 -20.05
CA VAL A 260 5.37 19.05 -20.86
C VAL A 260 5.00 18.55 -22.26
N CYS A 261 4.03 17.65 -22.39
CA CYS A 261 3.57 17.17 -23.69
C CYS A 261 2.96 18.32 -24.51
N GLN A 262 2.13 19.16 -23.89
CA GLN A 262 1.51 20.30 -24.57
C GLN A 262 2.52 21.34 -25.04
N VAL A 263 3.52 21.67 -24.22
CA VAL A 263 4.59 22.59 -24.60
C VAL A 263 5.42 22.00 -25.75
N THR A 264 5.76 20.70 -25.67
CA THR A 264 6.56 20.02 -26.69
C THR A 264 5.79 19.93 -28.03
N GLU A 265 4.51 19.57 -27.98
CA GLU A 265 3.59 19.57 -29.12
C GLU A 265 3.54 20.95 -29.78
N ALA A 266 3.38 22.02 -28.99
CA ALA A 266 3.38 23.40 -29.50
C ALA A 266 4.71 23.80 -30.15
N GLN A 267 5.85 23.30 -29.65
CA GLN A 267 7.15 23.55 -30.28
C GLN A 267 7.29 22.83 -31.61
N PHE A 268 6.89 21.55 -31.70
CA PHE A 268 6.87 20.84 -32.98
C PHE A 268 5.93 21.51 -33.98
N GLN A 269 4.79 22.03 -33.51
CA GLN A 269 3.84 22.76 -34.37
C GLN A 269 4.47 24.04 -34.94
N LYS A 270 5.16 24.83 -34.11
CA LYS A 270 5.90 26.02 -34.56
C LYS A 270 6.99 25.68 -35.58
N ILE A 271 7.71 24.57 -35.37
CA ILE A 271 8.74 24.10 -36.32
C ILE A 271 8.08 23.69 -37.64
N TYR A 272 6.97 22.93 -37.57
CA TYR A 272 6.21 22.52 -38.74
C TYR A 272 5.72 23.71 -39.54
N ASP A 273 5.13 24.70 -38.87
CA ASP A 273 4.56 25.88 -39.51
C ASP A 273 5.60 26.74 -40.22
N ARG A 274 6.84 26.77 -39.73
CA ARG A 274 7.97 27.42 -40.42
C ARG A 274 8.47 26.61 -41.61
N LEU A 275 8.64 25.30 -41.44
CA LEU A 275 9.27 24.46 -42.46
C LEU A 275 8.33 24.11 -43.62
N LYS A 276 7.01 24.03 -43.39
CA LYS A 276 6.04 23.58 -44.42
C LYS A 276 6.02 24.46 -45.67
N THR A 277 6.45 25.72 -45.56
CA THR A 277 6.56 26.67 -46.67
C THR A 277 7.94 26.70 -47.33
N GLU A 278 8.97 26.20 -46.63
CA GLU A 278 10.38 26.33 -47.04
C GLU A 278 10.94 25.04 -47.65
N ILE A 279 10.42 23.87 -47.28
CA ILE A 279 10.94 22.58 -47.75
C ILE A 279 9.86 21.68 -48.36
N PRO A 280 10.22 20.82 -49.35
CA PRO A 280 9.26 19.91 -49.97
C PRO A 280 8.62 18.97 -48.96
N GLN A 281 7.32 18.69 -49.12
CA GLN A 281 6.56 17.79 -48.24
C GLN A 281 7.13 16.37 -48.15
N SER A 282 7.88 15.92 -49.16
CA SER A 282 8.59 14.63 -49.15
C SER A 282 9.87 14.63 -48.29
N SER A 283 10.25 15.76 -47.69
CA SER A 283 11.44 15.87 -46.86
C SER A 283 11.33 15.01 -45.60
N LYS A 284 12.41 14.27 -45.32
CA LYS A 284 12.54 13.50 -44.07
C LYS A 284 12.40 14.38 -42.83
N THR A 285 12.81 15.65 -42.91
CA THR A 285 12.73 16.61 -41.80
C THR A 285 11.28 16.94 -41.45
N LEU A 286 10.41 17.21 -42.43
CA LEU A 286 8.98 17.42 -42.17
C LEU A 286 8.34 16.17 -41.58
N ARG A 287 8.69 14.99 -42.13
CA ARG A 287 8.19 13.71 -41.60
C ARG A 287 8.56 13.51 -40.12
N TYR A 288 9.79 13.83 -39.72
CA TYR A 288 10.20 13.71 -38.31
C TYR A 288 9.46 14.69 -37.40
N VAL A 289 9.15 15.90 -37.88
CA VAL A 289 8.36 16.88 -37.11
C VAL A 289 6.92 16.39 -36.94
N GLU A 290 6.30 15.87 -38.00
CA GLU A 290 4.96 15.27 -37.93
C GLU A 290 4.91 14.04 -37.02
N ASP A 291 5.93 13.18 -37.08
CA ASP A 291 6.04 12.03 -36.17
C ASP A 291 6.18 12.51 -34.71
N GLY A 292 6.92 13.59 -34.46
CA GLY A 292 7.01 14.25 -33.16
C GLY A 292 5.66 14.80 -32.65
N LEU A 293 4.89 15.46 -33.52
CA LEU A 293 3.52 15.91 -33.22
C LEU A 293 2.61 14.74 -32.85
N LYS A 294 2.60 13.68 -33.67
CA LYS A 294 1.79 12.49 -33.43
C LYS A 294 2.16 11.82 -32.11
N TYR A 295 3.46 11.67 -31.84
CA TYR A 295 3.95 11.04 -30.62
C TYR A 295 3.57 11.84 -29.36
N THR A 296 3.83 13.15 -29.37
CA THR A 296 3.51 14.03 -28.22
C THR A 296 2.01 14.14 -27.99
N GLY A 297 1.20 14.26 -29.05
CA GLY A 297 -0.25 14.24 -28.95
C GLY A 297 -0.80 12.89 -28.43
N HIS A 298 -0.17 11.77 -28.79
CA HIS A 298 -0.51 10.47 -28.24
C HIS A 298 -0.22 10.39 -26.73
N LEU A 299 0.98 10.78 -26.29
CA LEU A 299 1.35 10.79 -24.87
C LEU A 299 0.42 11.69 -24.04
N LYS A 300 0.12 12.89 -24.53
CA LYS A 300 -0.82 13.82 -23.89
C LYS A 300 -2.19 13.18 -23.66
N ARG A 301 -2.73 12.48 -24.66
CA ARG A 301 -4.00 11.76 -24.55
C ARG A 301 -3.91 10.64 -23.52
N THR A 302 -2.84 9.84 -23.55
CA THR A 302 -2.64 8.75 -22.58
C THR A 302 -2.60 9.26 -21.14
N TYR A 303 -1.92 10.38 -20.88
CA TYR A 303 -1.87 10.97 -19.54
C TYR A 303 -3.22 11.56 -19.11
N GLN A 304 -3.96 12.15 -20.03
CA GLN A 304 -5.31 12.67 -19.76
C GLN A 304 -6.31 11.55 -19.45
N GLU A 305 -6.24 10.43 -20.18
CA GLU A 305 -7.03 9.22 -19.89
C GLU A 305 -6.68 8.63 -18.52
N ALA A 306 -5.40 8.60 -18.15
CA ALA A 306 -4.98 8.12 -16.83
C ALA A 306 -5.53 8.98 -15.67
N MET A 307 -5.64 10.31 -15.85
CA MET A 307 -6.27 11.18 -14.85
C MET A 307 -7.75 10.88 -14.67
N LEU A 308 -8.48 10.66 -15.77
CA LEU A 308 -9.92 10.38 -15.72
C LEU A 308 -10.21 9.04 -15.04
N ASN A 309 -9.38 8.02 -15.30
CA ASN A 309 -9.54 6.71 -14.66
C ASN A 309 -9.28 6.75 -13.13
N ASN A 310 -8.40 7.64 -12.64
CA ASN A 310 -8.21 7.86 -11.19
C ASN A 310 -9.46 8.46 -10.51
N VAL A 311 -10.30 9.16 -11.27
CA VAL A 311 -11.56 9.74 -10.77
C VAL A 311 -12.68 8.69 -10.78
N GLU A 312 -12.72 7.80 -11.77
CA GLU A 312 -13.73 6.72 -11.85
C GLU A 312 -13.54 5.63 -10.79
N GLU A 313 -12.33 5.36 -10.28
CA GLU A 313 -12.17 4.50 -9.08
C GLU A 313 -12.87 5.08 -7.83
N ASN A 314 -13.18 6.38 -7.81
CA ASN A 314 -13.93 7.06 -6.74
C ASN A 314 -15.41 7.30 -7.08
N ALA A 315 -15.85 7.10 -8.32
CA ALA A 315 -17.23 7.27 -8.71
C ALA A 315 -18.00 5.97 -8.47
N GLU A 316 -18.76 5.96 -7.37
CA GLU A 316 -19.92 5.10 -7.10
C GLU A 316 -19.96 3.78 -7.88
N SER A 317 -19.65 2.67 -7.21
CA SER A 317 -20.19 1.38 -7.63
C SER A 317 -21.72 1.43 -7.51
N VAL A 318 -22.40 2.02 -8.50
CA VAL A 318 -23.83 1.81 -8.69
C VAL A 318 -23.97 0.33 -8.97
N THR A 319 -24.45 -0.39 -7.96
CA THR A 319 -24.76 -1.82 -8.03
C THR A 319 -25.56 -2.10 -9.31
N PRO A 320 -25.02 -2.85 -10.28
CA PRO A 320 -25.83 -3.35 -11.37
C PRO A 320 -26.85 -4.31 -10.76
N MET A 321 -28.12 -4.07 -11.06
CA MET A 321 -29.26 -4.89 -10.68
C MET A 321 -29.02 -6.35 -11.10
N GLU A 322 -29.20 -7.31 -10.20
CA GLU A 322 -28.93 -8.73 -10.44
C GLU A 322 -29.73 -9.25 -11.66
N GLN A 323 -29.01 -9.77 -12.66
CA GLN A 323 -29.63 -10.60 -13.69
C GLN A 323 -29.74 -12.03 -13.17
N PRO A 324 -30.89 -12.71 -13.39
CA PRO A 324 -31.07 -14.09 -12.95
C PRO A 324 -30.05 -15.03 -13.60
N PRO A 325 -29.64 -16.10 -12.90
CA PRO A 325 -28.53 -16.94 -13.32
C PRO A 325 -28.86 -17.71 -14.61
N PRO A 326 -27.98 -17.67 -15.64
CA PRO A 326 -27.97 -18.66 -16.68
C PRO A 326 -27.48 -20.00 -16.14
N ILE A 327 -28.20 -21.04 -16.57
CA ILE A 327 -28.02 -22.44 -16.21
C ILE A 327 -26.59 -22.91 -16.50
N SER A 328 -26.09 -23.74 -15.57
CA SER A 328 -24.74 -24.31 -15.49
C SER A 328 -24.13 -24.82 -16.80
N SER A 329 -22.89 -24.44 -17.05
CA SER A 329 -21.91 -25.35 -17.64
C SER A 329 -20.58 -25.22 -16.88
N SER A 330 -20.29 -26.25 -16.10
CA SER A 330 -19.04 -26.56 -15.43
C SER A 330 -17.78 -26.19 -16.23
N SER A 331 -16.82 -25.50 -15.60
CA SER A 331 -15.39 -25.74 -15.79
C SER A 331 -14.55 -25.12 -14.67
N LYS A 332 -13.48 -25.84 -14.33
CA LYS A 332 -12.73 -25.81 -13.08
C LYS A 332 -11.75 -24.63 -12.98
N ASN A 333 -11.56 -24.22 -11.73
CA ASN A 333 -10.42 -23.52 -11.12
C ASN A 333 -9.12 -23.48 -11.95
N ILE A 334 -8.58 -22.28 -12.18
CA ILE A 334 -7.19 -22.08 -12.58
C ILE A 334 -6.39 -21.82 -11.31
N GLY A 335 -5.73 -22.89 -10.84
CA GLY A 335 -4.61 -22.81 -9.91
C GLY A 335 -3.30 -22.65 -10.68
N GLU A 336 -2.38 -21.91 -10.06
CA GLU A 336 -0.92 -21.93 -10.15
C GLU A 336 -0.27 -22.70 -11.31
N THR A 337 0.39 -21.97 -12.21
CA THR A 337 1.19 -22.54 -13.30
C THR A 337 2.58 -22.98 -12.79
N PRO A 338 2.93 -24.28 -12.85
CA PRO A 338 4.29 -24.75 -12.59
C PRO A 338 5.23 -24.35 -13.73
N ALA A 339 6.48 -24.04 -13.39
CA ALA A 339 7.53 -23.54 -14.29
C ALA A 339 7.85 -24.44 -15.52
N ASN A 340 7.35 -25.67 -15.59
CA ASN A 340 7.60 -26.61 -16.70
C ASN A 340 6.66 -26.46 -17.91
N PHE A 341 5.53 -25.74 -17.80
CA PHE A 341 4.58 -25.61 -18.92
C PHE A 341 5.09 -24.71 -20.06
N GLY A 342 6.05 -23.82 -19.78
CA GLY A 342 6.59 -22.88 -20.77
C GLY A 342 7.32 -23.57 -21.92
N ASN A 343 8.09 -24.63 -21.65
CA ASN A 343 8.94 -25.28 -22.66
C ASN A 343 8.16 -26.15 -23.65
N GLU A 344 7.11 -26.84 -23.22
CA GLU A 344 6.28 -27.67 -24.12
C GLU A 344 5.47 -26.84 -25.11
N ALA A 345 4.91 -25.71 -24.63
CA ALA A 345 4.20 -24.76 -25.48
C ALA A 345 5.11 -24.18 -26.58
N MET A 346 6.36 -23.87 -26.26
CA MET A 346 7.32 -23.34 -27.24
C MET A 346 7.76 -24.40 -28.24
N LYS A 347 7.89 -25.66 -27.80
CA LYS A 347 8.17 -26.81 -28.68
C LYS A 347 7.07 -27.02 -29.73
N PHE A 348 5.81 -26.92 -29.30
CA PHE A 348 4.66 -26.97 -30.21
C PHE A 348 4.73 -25.88 -31.28
N VAL A 349 5.07 -24.64 -30.90
CA VAL A 349 5.21 -23.52 -31.85
C VAL A 349 6.35 -23.76 -32.84
N ASP A 350 7.49 -24.32 -32.40
CA ASP A 350 8.61 -24.68 -33.29
C ASP A 350 8.20 -25.75 -34.31
N ASP A 351 7.47 -26.78 -33.89
CA ASP A 351 7.02 -27.84 -34.78
C ASP A 351 5.91 -27.38 -35.73
N TYR A 352 5.06 -26.45 -35.30
CA TYR A 352 4.10 -25.78 -36.17
C TYR A 352 4.80 -24.98 -37.27
N MET A 353 5.88 -24.26 -36.94
CA MET A 353 6.66 -23.49 -37.91
C MET A 353 7.35 -24.39 -38.94
N LYS A 354 7.85 -25.58 -38.55
CA LYS A 354 8.47 -26.53 -39.49
C LYS A 354 7.50 -27.09 -40.53
N LYS A 355 6.20 -27.17 -40.20
CA LYS A 355 5.16 -27.75 -41.05
C LYS A 355 4.57 -26.79 -42.08
N LYS A 356 4.90 -25.48 -42.03
CA LYS A 356 4.33 -24.46 -42.92
C LYS A 356 5.42 -23.72 -43.68
N ILE A 357 5.25 -23.63 -45.00
CA ILE A 357 6.10 -22.80 -45.87
C ILE A 357 5.44 -21.41 -45.95
N GLY A 358 6.09 -20.37 -45.43
CA GLY A 358 5.62 -18.98 -45.52
C GLY A 358 5.62 -18.22 -44.18
N ARG A 359 5.02 -17.03 -44.17
CA ARG A 359 4.91 -16.19 -42.96
C ARG A 359 3.99 -16.83 -41.94
N MET A 360 4.43 -16.87 -40.68
CA MET A 360 3.69 -17.42 -39.54
C MET A 360 2.35 -16.71 -39.32
N ASN A 361 1.25 -17.47 -39.32
CA ASN A 361 -0.06 -17.01 -38.85
C ASN A 361 -0.24 -17.39 -37.37
N TRP A 362 -0.01 -16.43 -36.49
CA TRP A 362 -0.04 -16.63 -35.04
C TRP A 362 -1.43 -16.98 -34.48
N ASN A 363 -2.50 -16.49 -35.11
CA ASN A 363 -3.85 -16.84 -34.68
C ASN A 363 -4.19 -18.28 -35.06
N ALA A 364 -3.79 -18.72 -36.25
CA ALA A 364 -3.98 -20.12 -36.67
C ALA A 364 -3.18 -21.10 -35.80
N CYS A 365 -1.92 -20.78 -35.48
CA CYS A 365 -1.09 -21.57 -34.58
C CYS A 365 -1.69 -21.68 -33.17
N TRP A 366 -2.19 -20.56 -32.65
CA TRP A 366 -2.83 -20.53 -31.34
C TRP A 366 -4.11 -21.37 -31.29
N GLN A 367 -5.00 -21.21 -32.28
CA GLN A 367 -6.23 -22.00 -32.37
C GLN A 367 -5.95 -23.51 -32.43
N GLU A 368 -5.01 -23.93 -33.27
CA GLU A 368 -4.64 -25.35 -33.38
C GLU A 368 -4.02 -25.88 -32.08
N GLY A 369 -3.19 -25.08 -31.39
CA GLY A 369 -2.62 -25.46 -30.11
C GLY A 369 -3.61 -25.49 -28.95
N ILE A 370 -4.66 -24.66 -28.97
CA ILE A 370 -5.78 -24.73 -28.03
C ILE A 370 -6.59 -26.01 -28.29
N GLN A 371 -6.89 -26.32 -29.55
CA GLN A 371 -7.62 -27.53 -29.93
C GLN A 371 -6.88 -28.82 -29.51
N GLN A 372 -5.55 -28.80 -29.52
CA GLN A 372 -4.70 -29.92 -29.09
C GLN A 372 -4.35 -29.89 -27.59
N GLY A 373 -4.88 -28.94 -26.82
CA GLY A 373 -4.60 -28.77 -25.39
C GLY A 373 -3.16 -28.39 -25.06
N LYS A 374 -2.38 -27.92 -26.04
CA LYS A 374 -0.95 -27.58 -25.91
C LYS A 374 -0.70 -26.11 -25.58
N LEU A 375 -1.67 -25.22 -25.81
CA LEU A 375 -1.53 -23.77 -25.60
C LEU A 375 -2.59 -23.17 -24.66
N THR A 376 -3.06 -23.94 -23.68
CA THR A 376 -4.16 -23.56 -22.77
C THR A 376 -3.88 -22.35 -21.87
N SER A 377 -2.61 -21.98 -21.68
CA SER A 377 -2.18 -20.84 -20.85
C SER A 377 -2.08 -19.51 -21.61
N TYR A 378 -2.37 -19.48 -22.91
CA TYR A 378 -2.27 -18.26 -23.73
C TYR A 378 -3.65 -17.76 -24.13
N GLY A 379 -3.94 -16.48 -23.85
CA GLY A 379 -5.24 -15.87 -24.17
C GLY A 379 -5.45 -15.48 -25.63
N SER A 380 -4.38 -15.40 -26.44
CA SER A 380 -4.48 -15.08 -27.87
C SER A 380 -3.23 -15.45 -28.68
N GLY A 381 -3.35 -15.43 -30.01
CA GLY A 381 -2.20 -15.52 -30.92
C GLY A 381 -1.20 -14.38 -30.75
N LYS A 382 -1.64 -13.18 -30.31
CA LYS A 382 -0.74 -12.05 -30.01
C LYS A 382 0.11 -12.32 -28.77
N SER A 383 -0.49 -12.83 -27.69
CA SER A 383 0.26 -13.18 -26.47
C SER A 383 1.26 -14.32 -26.72
N LEU A 384 0.87 -15.30 -27.54
CA LEU A 384 1.74 -16.40 -27.95
C LEU A 384 2.97 -15.89 -28.71
N ARG A 385 2.79 -14.96 -29.65
CA ARG A 385 3.87 -14.33 -30.42
C ARG A 385 4.88 -13.62 -29.50
N VAL A 386 4.40 -12.80 -28.57
CA VAL A 386 5.25 -12.04 -27.65
C VAL A 386 6.08 -12.99 -26.78
N GLN A 387 5.45 -14.04 -26.25
CA GLN A 387 6.15 -14.98 -25.38
C GLN A 387 7.18 -15.82 -26.15
N TYR A 388 6.86 -16.26 -27.36
CA TYR A 388 7.81 -16.99 -28.21
C TYR A 388 9.02 -16.13 -28.63
N GLN A 389 8.81 -14.83 -28.87
CA GLN A 389 9.92 -13.92 -29.15
C GLN A 389 10.86 -13.76 -27.94
N LYS A 390 10.33 -13.75 -26.72
CA LYS A 390 11.14 -13.75 -25.48
C LYS A 390 11.91 -15.06 -25.35
N TYR A 391 11.25 -16.20 -25.54
CA TYR A 391 11.89 -17.52 -25.52
C TYR A 391 13.06 -17.64 -26.51
N LYS A 392 12.90 -17.19 -27.77
CA LYS A 392 14.00 -17.19 -28.75
C LYS A 392 15.16 -16.28 -28.40
N LYS A 393 14.91 -15.16 -27.71
CA LYS A 393 15.99 -14.28 -27.25
C LYS A 393 16.78 -14.93 -26.12
N SER A 394 16.12 -15.60 -25.18
CA SER A 394 16.79 -16.32 -24.09
C SER A 394 17.61 -17.51 -24.59
N ASN A 395 17.13 -18.28 -25.57
CA ASN A 395 17.85 -19.44 -26.14
C ASN A 395 18.93 -19.08 -27.18
N LYS A 396 19.11 -17.81 -27.53
CA LYS A 396 20.24 -17.35 -28.37
C LYS A 396 21.43 -16.84 -27.54
N ALA A 397 21.25 -16.70 -26.22
CA ALA A 397 22.26 -16.20 -25.29
C ALA A 397 22.99 -17.32 -24.52
N GLN A 398 22.66 -18.58 -24.81
CA GLN A 398 23.41 -19.80 -24.49
C GLN A 398 23.95 -20.37 -25.80
#